data_AF-A0A7C6FIH4-F1
#
_entry.id   AF-A0A7C6FIH4-F1
#
_cell.length_a   1.000
_cell.length_b   1.000
_cell.length_c   1.000
_cell.angle_alpha   90.00
_cell.angle_beta   90.00
_cell.angle_gamma   90.00
#
_symmetry.space_group_name_H-M   'P 1'
#
loop_
_entity.id
_entity.type
_entity.pdbx_description
1 polymer ?
#
loop_
_entity_poly.entity_id
_entity_poly.type
_entity_poly.pdbx_seq_one_letter_code
_entity_poly.pdbx_strand_id
1 'polypeptide(L)'
;MHTSASKKWGLAKWIIGLVVLIVLFIIVQTIGGNPYFKWFFNSLYSIPSATIHHQMLPDGSFEVHEIIDYQMRKPFRGLYREIPPSRYVEIDNIQLWTEGIETQSVEFLRKQSNGFEARVWLVPVGSYERLDPKQSPLIRLHVTY
;
A
#
# COMPACT_ATOMS: atom_id res chain seq x y z
N MET A 1 49.74 -30.40 -11.93
CA MET A 1 48.54 -29.58 -12.17
C MET A 1 47.29 -30.41 -11.88
N HIS A 2 46.74 -30.38 -10.65
CA HIS A 2 45.53 -31.17 -10.31
C HIS A 2 44.52 -30.44 -9.40
N THR A 3 44.69 -29.13 -9.20
CA THR A 3 43.99 -28.36 -8.17
C THR A 3 42.84 -27.49 -8.67
N SER A 4 42.64 -27.36 -9.99
CA SER A 4 41.63 -26.46 -10.56
C SER A 4 40.21 -27.06 -10.58
N ALA A 5 40.07 -28.35 -10.87
CA ALA A 5 38.75 -28.99 -11.05
C ALA A 5 38.04 -29.31 -9.71
N SER A 6 38.78 -29.79 -8.69
CA SER A 6 38.23 -30.13 -7.37
C SER A 6 37.72 -28.90 -6.61
N LYS A 7 38.44 -27.77 -6.73
CA LYS A 7 38.06 -26.50 -6.10
C LYS A 7 36.79 -25.89 -6.71
N LYS A 8 36.62 -26.03 -8.04
CA LYS A 8 35.39 -25.62 -8.76
C LYS A 8 34.17 -26.46 -8.35
N TRP A 9 34.36 -27.77 -8.16
CA TRP A 9 33.32 -28.69 -7.68
C TRP A 9 32.90 -28.42 -6.23
N GLY A 10 33.86 -28.07 -5.35
CA GLY A 10 33.56 -27.63 -3.98
C GLY A 10 32.74 -26.34 -3.96
N LEU A 11 33.11 -25.36 -4.80
CA LEU A 11 32.38 -24.10 -4.92
C LEU A 11 30.95 -24.29 -5.44
N ALA A 12 30.77 -25.16 -6.45
CA ALA A 12 29.46 -25.47 -7.02
C ALA A 12 28.52 -26.11 -5.98
N LYS A 13 29.02 -27.03 -5.14
CA LYS A 13 28.23 -27.63 -4.05
C LYS A 13 27.79 -26.60 -3.02
N TRP A 14 28.66 -25.63 -2.70
CA TRP A 14 28.31 -24.52 -1.81
C TRP A 14 27.25 -23.61 -2.41
N ILE A 15 27.35 -23.28 -3.70
CA ILE A 15 26.34 -22.48 -4.41
C ILE A 15 24.99 -23.21 -4.43
N ILE A 16 24.98 -24.50 -4.76
CA ILE A 16 23.76 -25.31 -4.75
C ILE A 16 23.16 -25.37 -3.34
N GLY A 17 24.00 -25.61 -2.32
CA GLY A 17 23.57 -25.60 -0.92
C GLY A 17 22.94 -24.27 -0.51
N LEU A 18 23.57 -23.15 -0.88
CA LEU A 18 23.04 -21.80 -0.62
C LEU A 18 21.70 -21.58 -1.32
N VAL A 19 21.59 -21.96 -2.60
CA VAL A 19 20.35 -21.84 -3.38
C VAL A 19 19.23 -22.67 -2.73
N VAL A 20 19.51 -23.91 -2.36
CA VAL A 20 18.53 -24.77 -1.65
C VAL A 20 18.08 -24.13 -0.35
N LEU A 21 19.00 -23.54 0.42
CA LEU A 21 18.70 -22.89 1.70
C LEU A 21 17.83 -21.63 1.51
N ILE A 22 18.12 -20.83 0.49
CA ILE A 22 17.30 -19.66 0.11
C ILE A 22 15.89 -20.11 -0.30
N VAL A 23 15.77 -21.15 -1.13
CA VAL A 23 14.47 -21.69 -1.57
C VAL A 23 13.67 -22.20 -0.38
N LEU A 24 14.29 -22.97 0.52
CA LEU A 24 13.65 -23.47 1.75
C LEU A 24 13.19 -22.33 2.65
N PHE A 25 14.02 -21.28 2.81
CA PHE A 25 13.64 -20.09 3.55
C PHE A 25 12.40 -19.43 2.95
N ILE A 26 12.34 -19.21 1.64
CA ILE A 26 11.16 -18.62 0.96
C ILE A 26 9.91 -19.49 1.17
N ILE A 27 10.03 -20.82 1.08
CA ILE A 27 8.90 -21.74 1.30
C ILE A 27 8.38 -21.64 2.74
N VAL A 28 9.27 -21.64 3.73
CA VAL A 28 8.88 -21.51 5.14
C VAL A 28 8.21 -20.16 5.40
N GLN A 29 8.72 -19.07 4.83
CA GLN A 29 8.10 -17.74 5.01
C GLN A 29 6.73 -17.62 4.33
N THR A 30 6.52 -18.28 3.19
CA THR A 30 5.24 -18.27 2.48
C THR A 30 4.19 -19.19 3.12
N ILE A 31 4.54 -20.43 3.50
CA ILE A 31 3.63 -21.40 4.12
C ILE A 31 3.38 -21.09 5.60
N GLY A 32 4.41 -20.65 6.33
CA GLY A 32 4.31 -20.28 7.74
C GLY A 32 3.47 -19.02 8.01
N GLY A 33 2.91 -18.41 6.97
CA GLY A 33 1.96 -17.32 7.10
C GLY A 33 2.58 -16.01 7.58
N ASN A 34 3.86 -15.74 7.26
CA ASN A 34 4.50 -14.49 7.65
C ASN A 34 3.71 -13.30 7.04
N PRO A 35 3.07 -12.46 7.87
CA PRO A 35 2.20 -11.39 7.39
C PRO A 35 2.97 -10.35 6.57
N TYR A 36 4.25 -10.11 6.88
CA TYR A 36 5.09 -9.15 6.15
C TYR A 36 5.45 -9.65 4.74
N PHE A 37 5.78 -10.94 4.62
CA PHE A 37 6.09 -11.54 3.32
C PHE A 37 4.86 -11.56 2.42
N LYS A 38 3.70 -11.94 2.98
CA LYS A 38 2.42 -11.92 2.27
C LYS A 38 2.01 -10.50 1.85
N TRP A 39 2.19 -9.51 2.73
CA TRP A 39 1.89 -8.10 2.44
C TRP A 39 2.79 -7.54 1.34
N PHE A 40 4.11 -7.74 1.43
CA PHE A 40 5.08 -7.20 0.47
C PHE A 40 4.79 -7.65 -0.97
N PHE A 41 4.49 -8.94 -1.18
CA PHE A 41 4.20 -9.48 -2.51
C PHE A 41 2.78 -9.23 -2.98
N ASN A 42 1.81 -9.07 -2.08
CA ASN A 42 0.40 -8.86 -2.46
C ASN A 42 0.00 -7.39 -2.55
N SER A 43 0.80 -6.46 -2.04
CA SER A 43 0.45 -5.05 -2.05
C SER A 43 0.21 -4.52 -3.47
N LEU A 44 -0.91 -3.83 -3.65
CA LEU A 44 -1.28 -3.20 -4.93
C LEU A 44 -0.48 -1.91 -5.18
N TYR A 45 -0.01 -1.27 -4.12
CA TYR A 45 0.73 -0.01 -4.13
C TYR A 45 1.79 0.02 -3.02
N SER A 46 2.71 0.98 -3.10
CA SER A 46 3.54 1.44 -1.98
C SER A 46 3.15 2.87 -1.61
N ILE A 47 3.44 3.25 -0.37
CA ILE A 47 3.26 4.63 0.11
C ILE A 47 4.67 5.22 0.30
N PRO A 48 5.24 5.90 -0.73
CA PRO A 48 6.53 6.58 -0.59
C PRO A 48 6.52 7.73 0.41
N SER A 49 5.40 8.45 0.53
CA SER A 49 5.28 9.60 1.42
C SER A 49 3.86 9.70 1.99
N ALA A 50 3.77 10.19 3.22
CA ALA A 50 2.52 10.57 3.85
C ALA A 50 2.79 11.77 4.76
N THR A 51 2.12 12.88 4.49
CA THR A 51 2.21 14.11 5.26
C THR A 51 0.86 14.38 5.88
N ILE A 52 0.85 14.71 7.17
CA ILE A 52 -0.38 15.03 7.89
C ILE A 52 -0.22 16.42 8.48
N HIS A 53 -1.09 17.33 8.03
CA HIS A 53 -1.20 18.67 8.58
C HIS A 53 -2.34 18.70 9.59
N HIS A 54 -2.06 19.23 10.78
CA HIS A 54 -3.05 19.44 11.82
C HIS A 54 -3.10 20.94 12.12
N GLN A 55 -4.29 21.51 12.06
CA GLN A 55 -4.53 22.90 12.45
C GLN A 55 -5.57 22.94 13.56
N MET A 56 -5.18 23.48 14.72
CA MET A 56 -6.12 23.75 15.81
C MET A 56 -6.90 25.03 15.50
N LEU A 57 -8.22 24.94 15.49
CA LEU A 57 -9.12 26.07 15.29
C LEU A 57 -9.39 26.79 16.62
N PRO A 58 -9.86 28.06 16.57
CA PRO A 58 -10.11 28.86 17.78
C PRO A 58 -11.14 28.27 18.75
N ASP A 59 -12.03 27.40 18.25
CA ASP A 59 -13.05 26.69 19.03
C ASP A 59 -12.52 25.41 19.68
N GLY A 60 -11.25 25.06 19.47
CA GLY A 60 -10.61 23.86 19.99
C GLY A 60 -10.78 22.61 19.13
N SER A 61 -11.48 22.69 17.99
CA SER A 61 -11.52 21.62 17.00
C SER A 61 -10.22 21.55 16.19
N PHE A 62 -10.02 20.43 15.48
CA PHE A 62 -8.86 20.23 14.61
C PHE A 62 -9.32 20.04 13.18
N GLU A 63 -8.71 20.77 12.27
CA GLU A 63 -8.77 20.48 10.84
C GLU A 63 -7.55 19.64 10.47
N VAL A 64 -7.80 18.47 9.89
CA VAL A 64 -6.77 17.54 9.46
C VAL A 64 -6.72 17.50 7.95
N HIS A 65 -5.53 17.66 7.38
CA HIS A 65 -5.27 17.44 5.96
C HIS A 65 -4.16 16.41 5.78
N GLU A 66 -4.55 15.21 5.38
CA GLU A 66 -3.61 14.16 5.00
C GLU A 66 -3.33 14.24 3.50
N ILE A 67 -2.05 14.18 3.15
CA ILE A 67 -1.54 14.10 1.78
C ILE A 67 -0.71 12.83 1.69
N ILE A 68 -1.21 11.83 0.97
CA ILE A 68 -0.59 10.51 0.87
C ILE A 68 -0.22 10.25 -0.57
N ASP A 69 1.08 10.07 -0.83
CA ASP A 69 1.56 9.67 -2.15
C ASP A 69 1.49 8.14 -2.27
N TYR A 70 0.77 7.65 -3.27
CA TYR A 70 0.66 6.24 -3.61
C TYR A 70 1.43 5.95 -4.90
N GLN A 71 2.34 4.98 -4.83
CA GLN A 71 3.05 4.45 -5.99
C GLN A 71 2.47 3.10 -6.38
N MET A 72 1.92 2.99 -7.58
CA MET A 72 1.29 1.76 -8.05
C MET A 72 2.32 0.65 -8.29
N ARG A 73 2.02 -0.58 -7.82
CA ARG A 73 2.85 -1.77 -8.04
C ARG A 73 2.17 -2.80 -8.94
N LYS A 74 0.84 -2.87 -8.88
CA LYS A 74 0.00 -3.77 -9.67
C LYS A 74 -1.22 -3.01 -10.18
N PRO A 75 -1.83 -3.45 -11.28
CA PRO A 75 -3.05 -2.82 -11.76
C PRO A 75 -4.17 -2.84 -10.71
N PHE A 76 -4.73 -1.67 -10.42
CA PHE A 76 -5.86 -1.53 -9.50
C PHE A 76 -6.87 -0.48 -9.99
N ARG A 77 -8.02 -0.41 -9.31
CA ARG A 77 -9.18 0.41 -9.73
C ARG A 77 -9.38 1.68 -8.90
N GLY A 78 -8.92 1.66 -7.67
CA GLY A 78 -9.04 2.76 -6.73
C GLY A 78 -8.15 2.58 -5.52
N LEU A 79 -8.13 3.60 -4.68
CA LEU A 79 -7.42 3.62 -3.40
C LEU A 79 -8.38 3.24 -2.27
N TYR A 80 -7.81 2.71 -1.20
CA TYR A 80 -8.54 2.40 0.03
C TYR A 80 -7.94 3.22 1.17
N ARG A 81 -8.80 3.92 1.92
CA ARG A 81 -8.43 4.67 3.12
C ARG A 81 -9.35 4.29 4.27
N GLU A 82 -8.75 3.94 5.39
CA GLU A 82 -9.45 3.66 6.63
C GLU A 82 -8.87 4.48 7.77
N ILE A 83 -9.74 5.22 8.46
CA ILE A 83 -9.46 5.79 9.78
C ILE A 83 -10.25 4.96 10.79
N PRO A 84 -9.56 4.16 11.62
CA PRO A 84 -10.24 3.28 12.56
C PRO A 84 -11.01 4.11 13.60
N PRO A 85 -12.13 3.58 14.11
CA PRO A 85 -12.92 4.27 15.13
C PRO A 85 -12.09 4.66 16.36
N SER A 86 -12.06 5.96 16.68
CA SER A 86 -11.45 6.49 17.90
C SER A 86 -12.48 6.56 19.04
N ARG A 87 -12.04 6.50 20.31
CA ARG A 87 -12.96 6.69 21.45
C ARG A 87 -13.22 8.14 21.82
N TYR A 88 -12.35 9.06 21.39
CA TYR A 88 -12.28 10.42 21.94
C TYR A 88 -12.29 11.51 20.86
N VAL A 89 -12.42 11.13 19.59
CA VAL A 89 -12.35 12.06 18.46
C VAL A 89 -13.58 11.83 17.62
N GLU A 90 -14.34 12.89 17.42
CA GLU A 90 -15.39 12.95 16.42
C GLU A 90 -14.80 13.49 15.11
N ILE A 91 -15.24 12.94 13.98
CA ILE A 91 -14.73 13.16 12.64
C ILE A 91 -15.93 13.53 11.77
N ASP A 92 -15.91 14.74 11.22
CA ASP A 92 -16.96 15.27 10.38
C ASP A 92 -16.38 15.84 9.08
N ASN A 93 -17.25 16.25 8.16
CA ASN A 93 -16.88 16.94 6.93
C ASN A 93 -15.81 16.23 6.07
N ILE A 94 -15.78 14.89 6.13
CA ILE A 94 -14.78 14.09 5.43
C ILE A 94 -14.85 14.31 3.91
N GLN A 95 -13.73 14.71 3.31
CA GLN A 95 -13.57 14.83 1.87
C GLN A 95 -12.33 14.04 1.41
N LEU A 96 -12.46 13.36 0.27
CA LEU A 96 -11.38 12.62 -0.35
C LEU A 96 -11.31 12.96 -1.83
N TRP A 97 -10.12 13.28 -2.33
CA TRP A 97 -9.87 13.50 -3.75
C TRP A 97 -8.44 13.16 -4.11
N THR A 98 -8.15 13.02 -5.40
CA THR A 98 -6.83 12.65 -5.90
C THR A 98 -6.25 13.68 -6.86
N GLU A 99 -4.93 13.81 -6.82
CA GLU A 99 -4.10 14.49 -7.83
C GLU A 99 -3.36 13.45 -8.69
N GLY A 100 -3.10 13.80 -9.94
CA GLY A 100 -2.44 12.93 -10.93
C GLY A 100 -3.39 12.00 -11.69
N ILE A 101 -4.47 11.55 -11.06
CA ILE A 101 -5.61 10.89 -11.72
C ILE A 101 -6.89 11.47 -11.12
N GLU A 102 -7.87 11.78 -11.96
CA GLU A 102 -9.16 12.31 -11.52
C GLU A 102 -9.93 11.27 -10.68
N THR A 103 -10.45 11.71 -9.53
CA THR A 103 -11.36 10.90 -8.72
C THR A 103 -12.70 10.75 -9.43
N GLN A 104 -13.08 9.52 -9.76
CA GLN A 104 -14.35 9.22 -10.41
C GLN A 104 -15.51 9.18 -9.40
N SER A 105 -15.27 8.60 -8.23
CA SER A 105 -16.24 8.60 -7.13
C SER A 105 -15.58 8.21 -5.81
N VAL A 106 -16.25 8.54 -4.71
CA VAL A 106 -15.89 8.11 -3.37
C VAL A 106 -17.03 7.28 -2.81
N GLU A 107 -16.73 6.06 -2.38
CA GLU A 107 -17.67 5.13 -1.76
C GLU A 107 -17.27 4.93 -0.31
N PHE A 108 -18.10 5.39 0.63
CA PHE A 108 -17.93 5.11 2.05
C PHE A 108 -18.50 3.74 2.38
N LEU A 109 -17.62 2.79 2.70
CA LEU A 109 -17.99 1.45 3.16
C LEU A 109 -18.47 1.47 4.61
N ARG A 110 -17.87 2.36 5.42
CA ARG A 110 -18.25 2.62 6.80
C ARG A 110 -18.05 4.10 7.07
N LYS A 111 -19.05 4.78 7.63
CA LYS A 111 -18.94 6.16 8.07
C LYS A 111 -19.60 6.28 9.44
N GLN A 112 -18.78 6.43 10.47
CA GLN A 112 -19.20 6.61 11.86
C GLN A 112 -18.70 7.98 12.33
N SER A 113 -19.28 8.51 13.41
CA SER A 113 -18.86 9.80 13.96
C SER A 113 -17.41 9.81 14.42
N ASN A 114 -16.76 8.65 14.60
CA ASN A 114 -15.42 8.55 15.15
C ASN A 114 -14.42 7.84 14.23
N GLY A 115 -14.81 7.54 12.98
CA GLY A 115 -13.98 6.77 12.06
C GLY A 115 -14.70 6.51 10.74
N PHE A 116 -13.93 6.24 9.68
CA PHE A 116 -14.49 5.94 8.37
C PHE A 116 -13.63 4.95 7.58
N GLU A 117 -14.26 4.36 6.58
CA GLU A 117 -13.66 3.47 5.60
C GLU A 117 -14.19 3.88 4.24
N ALA A 118 -13.29 4.25 3.33
CA ALA A 118 -13.64 4.78 2.02
C ALA A 118 -12.81 4.10 0.91
N ARG A 119 -13.48 3.86 -0.21
CA ARG A 119 -12.86 3.55 -1.50
C ARG A 119 -12.93 4.77 -2.39
N VAL A 120 -11.78 5.16 -2.93
CA VAL A 120 -11.67 6.26 -3.89
C VAL A 120 -11.46 5.64 -5.26
N TRP A 121 -12.50 5.63 -6.08
CA TRP A 121 -12.48 5.06 -7.42
C TRP A 121 -11.78 6.00 -8.39
N LEU A 122 -10.82 5.48 -9.14
CA LEU A 122 -10.06 6.21 -10.17
C LEU A 122 -10.47 5.81 -11.59
N VAL A 123 -11.32 4.78 -11.70
CA VAL A 123 -11.97 4.33 -12.93
C VAL A 123 -13.49 4.34 -12.70
N PRO A 124 -14.32 4.39 -13.75
CA PRO A 124 -15.77 4.38 -13.59
C PRO A 124 -16.25 3.19 -12.75
N VAL A 125 -17.20 3.45 -11.84
CA VAL A 125 -17.76 2.42 -10.95
C VAL A 125 -18.44 1.35 -11.80
N GLY A 126 -18.19 0.07 -11.48
CA GLY A 126 -18.73 -1.06 -12.24
C GLY A 126 -17.98 -1.40 -13.52
N SER A 127 -16.98 -0.62 -13.94
CA SER A 127 -16.14 -0.98 -15.10
C SER A 127 -15.21 -2.18 -14.80
N TYR A 128 -14.68 -2.83 -15.83
CA TYR A 128 -13.60 -3.83 -15.68
C TYR A 128 -12.20 -3.23 -15.86
N GLU A 129 -12.14 -1.92 -16.04
CA GLU A 129 -10.91 -1.19 -16.27
C GLU A 129 -10.01 -1.24 -15.03
N ARG A 130 -8.70 -1.32 -15.26
CA ARG A 130 -7.68 -1.21 -14.22
C ARG A 130 -6.58 -0.30 -14.75
N LEU A 131 -6.09 0.58 -13.88
CA LEU A 131 -4.99 1.46 -14.20
C LEU A 131 -3.70 0.64 -14.36
N ASP A 132 -2.90 0.95 -15.38
CA ASP A 132 -1.59 0.31 -15.59
C ASP A 132 -0.50 1.06 -14.79
N PRO A 133 0.27 0.36 -13.93
CA PRO A 133 1.39 0.97 -13.19
C PRO A 133 2.38 1.72 -14.06
N LYS A 134 2.55 1.33 -15.34
CA LYS A 134 3.46 1.98 -16.28
C LYS A 134 2.95 3.33 -16.79
N GLN A 135 1.64 3.52 -16.82
CA GLN A 135 1.00 4.72 -17.36
C GLN A 135 0.67 5.74 -16.27
N SER A 136 0.40 5.26 -15.05
CA SER A 136 0.05 6.13 -13.92
C SER A 136 0.80 5.73 -12.66
N PRO A 137 2.10 6.08 -12.55
CA PRO A 137 2.97 5.53 -11.52
C PRO A 137 2.74 6.14 -10.14
N LEU A 138 2.31 7.40 -10.06
CA LEU A 138 2.14 8.14 -8.81
C LEU A 138 0.74 8.77 -8.75
N ILE A 139 0.02 8.52 -7.67
CA ILE A 139 -1.29 9.09 -7.39
C ILE A 139 -1.20 9.70 -6.00
N ARG A 140 -1.60 10.96 -5.85
CA ARG A 140 -1.65 11.59 -4.54
C ARG A 140 -3.08 11.64 -4.06
N LEU A 141 -3.32 11.13 -2.86
CA LEU A 141 -4.61 11.20 -2.18
C LEU A 141 -4.58 12.34 -1.18
N HIS A 142 -5.62 13.16 -1.23
CA HIS A 142 -5.93 14.14 -0.21
C HIS A 142 -7.12 13.64 0.59
N VAL A 143 -7.01 13.78 1.90
CA VAL A 143 -8.06 13.45 2.85
C VAL A 143 -8.18 14.63 3.81
N THR A 144 -9.36 15.22 3.91
CA THR A 144 -9.65 16.24 4.92
C THR A 144 -10.79 15.80 5.81
N TYR A 145 -10.71 16.15 7.09
CA TYR A 145 -11.73 15.93 8.11
C TYR A 145 -11.42 16.70 9.39
#